data_AF-A0A2D0HJA1-F1
#
_entry.id   AF-A0A2D0HJA1-F1
#
_cell.length_a   1.000
_cell.length_b   1.000
_cell.length_c   1.000
_cell.angle_alpha   90.00
_cell.angle_beta   90.00
_cell.angle_gamma   90.00
#
_symmetry.space_group_name_H-M   'P 1'
#
loop_
_entity.id
_entity.type
_entity.pdbx_description
1 polymer ?
#
loop_
_entity_poly.entity_id
_entity_poly.type
_entity_poly.pdbx_seq_one_letter_code
_entity_poly.pdbx_strand_id
1 'polypeptide(L)' 'MTETATQIPLTALLPMLTAIGERDYPRFKELEIDFASTHGVEVWEDVFNFRLKPALDKDSDRWLLIQKCSKGFTVVSTI' A
#
# COMPACT_ATOMS: atom_id res chain seq x y z
N MET A 1 -11.14 6.10 9.40
CA MET A 1 -12.19 5.83 8.40
C MET A 1 -12.99 7.09 8.14
N THR A 2 -12.52 7.87 7.18
CA THR A 2 -13.28 8.94 6.53
C THR A 2 -14.35 8.33 5.61
N GLU A 3 -15.50 9.01 5.45
CA GLU A 3 -16.57 8.56 4.53
C GLU A 3 -16.02 8.31 3.12
N THR A 4 -15.10 9.16 2.66
CA THR A 4 -14.46 9.08 1.34
C THR A 4 -13.73 7.76 1.08
N ALA A 5 -13.02 7.19 2.07
CA ALA A 5 -12.31 5.92 1.91
C ALA A 5 -13.25 4.73 1.69
N THR A 6 -14.46 4.81 2.25
CA THR A 6 -15.52 3.80 2.12
C THR A 6 -16.19 3.87 0.75
N GLN A 7 -16.16 5.03 0.12
CA GLN A 7 -16.72 5.29 -1.21
C GLN A 7 -15.78 4.87 -2.36
N ILE A 8 -14.50 4.60 -2.09
CA ILE A 8 -13.56 4.13 -3.12
C ILE A 8 -14.04 2.78 -3.67
N PRO A 9 -14.27 2.65 -4.98
CA PRO A 9 -14.73 1.38 -5.54
C PRO A 9 -13.61 0.32 -5.42
N LEU A 10 -13.98 -0.94 -5.16
CA LEU A 10 -12.99 -2.03 -5.08
C LEU A 10 -12.17 -2.17 -6.37
N THR A 11 -12.76 -1.81 -7.52
CA THR A 11 -12.09 -1.79 -8.83
C THR A 11 -10.85 -0.91 -8.85
N ALA A 12 -10.79 0.15 -8.03
CA ALA A 12 -9.61 0.99 -7.90
C ALA A 12 -8.45 0.28 -7.17
N LEU A 13 -8.73 -0.75 -6.38
CA LEU A 13 -7.72 -1.52 -5.63
C LEU A 13 -7.24 -2.76 -6.38
N LEU A 14 -8.00 -3.24 -7.38
CA LEU A 14 -7.63 -4.43 -8.16
C LEU A 14 -6.22 -4.35 -8.75
N PRO A 15 -5.78 -3.23 -9.37
CA PRO A 15 -4.43 -3.14 -9.91
C PRO A 15 -3.35 -3.29 -8.84
N MET A 16 -3.58 -2.75 -7.64
CA MET A 16 -2.64 -2.89 -6.51
C MET A 16 -2.60 -4.32 -5.99
N LEU A 17 -3.76 -4.96 -5.85
CA LEU A 17 -3.85 -6.37 -5.44
C LEU A 17 -3.18 -7.29 -6.45
N THR A 18 -3.34 -7.03 -7.75
CA THR A 18 -2.63 -7.75 -8.82
C THR A 18 -1.13 -7.57 -8.71
N ALA A 19 -0.63 -6.33 -8.56
CA ALA A 19 0.80 -6.08 -8.42
C ALA A 19 1.41 -6.78 -7.19
N ILE A 20 0.68 -6.83 -6.08
CA ILE A 20 1.10 -7.58 -4.87
C ILE A 20 1.15 -9.09 -5.15
N GLY A 21 0.14 -9.62 -5.85
CA GLY A 21 0.08 -11.03 -6.24
C GLY A 21 1.20 -11.43 -7.20
N GLU A 22 1.57 -10.55 -8.13
CA GLU A 22 2.69 -10.73 -9.08
C GLU A 22 4.07 -10.43 -8.47
N ARG A 23 4.13 -10.01 -7.20
CA ARG A 23 5.36 -9.60 -6.51
C ARG A 23 6.08 -8.44 -7.21
N ASP A 24 5.32 -7.57 -7.87
CA ASP A 24 5.81 -6.40 -8.60
C ASP A 24 5.74 -5.15 -7.71
N TYR A 25 6.77 -4.97 -6.88
CA TYR A 25 6.86 -3.82 -5.97
C TYR A 25 7.01 -2.46 -6.67
N PRO A 26 7.81 -2.32 -7.74
CA PRO A 26 7.86 -1.08 -8.52
C PRO A 26 6.49 -0.62 -9.00
N ARG A 27 5.71 -1.53 -9.60
CA ARG A 27 4.36 -1.22 -10.06
C ARG A 27 3.40 -0.90 -8.92
N PHE A 28 3.47 -1.63 -7.81
CA PHE A 28 2.69 -1.31 -6.62
C PHE A 28 2.96 0.14 -6.14
N LYS A 29 4.23 0.56 -6.15
CA LYS A 29 4.62 1.89 -5.68
C LYS A 29 4.11 3.00 -6.61
N GLU A 30 4.15 2.79 -7.92
CA GLU A 30 3.57 3.73 -8.88
C GLU A 30 2.07 3.90 -8.66
N LEU A 31 1.36 2.79 -8.47
CA LEU A 31 -0.08 2.80 -8.16
C LEU A 31 -0.39 3.48 -6.82
N GLU A 32 0.43 3.25 -5.78
CA GLU A 32 0.32 3.92 -4.48
C GLU A 32 0.44 5.45 -4.63
N ILE A 33 1.44 5.92 -5.36
CA ILE A 33 1.68 7.35 -5.59
C ILE A 33 0.53 7.98 -6.38
N ASP A 34 0.09 7.33 -7.47
CA ASP A 34 -1.01 7.81 -8.31
C ASP A 34 -2.32 7.92 -7.51
N PHE A 35 -2.62 6.88 -6.72
CA PHE A 35 -3.80 6.85 -5.87
C PHE A 35 -3.76 7.95 -4.81
N ALA A 36 -2.65 8.10 -4.09
CA ALA A 36 -2.50 9.12 -3.06
C ALA A 36 -2.51 10.54 -3.65
N SER A 37 -2.01 10.72 -4.87
CA SER A 37 -2.05 12.01 -5.58
C SER A 37 -3.48 12.39 -5.99
N THR A 38 -4.30 11.39 -6.35
CA THR A 38 -5.69 11.60 -6.80
C THR A 38 -6.65 11.79 -5.64
N HIS A 39 -6.50 11.01 -4.57
CA HIS A 39 -7.47 10.94 -3.47
C HIS A 39 -6.97 11.55 -2.15
N GLY A 40 -5.69 11.88 -2.06
CA GLY A 40 -5.04 12.38 -0.84
C GLY A 40 -4.42 11.25 -0.01
N VAL A 41 -3.36 11.61 0.71
CA VAL A 41 -2.58 10.69 1.55
C VAL A 41 -3.43 10.14 2.71
N GLU A 42 -4.28 10.95 3.32
CA GLU A 42 -5.14 10.53 4.44
C GLU A 42 -6.16 9.45 3.99
N VAL A 43 -6.71 9.59 2.78
CA VAL A 43 -7.61 8.58 2.20
C VAL A 43 -6.86 7.31 1.87
N TRP A 44 -5.63 7.43 1.34
CA TRP A 44 -4.76 6.28 1.10
C TRP A 44 -4.48 5.51 2.39
N GLU A 45 -4.13 6.18 3.49
CA GLU A 45 -3.85 5.53 4.78
C GLU A 45 -5.05 4.72 5.29
N ASP A 46 -6.26 5.29 5.21
CA ASP A 46 -7.49 4.59 5.59
C ASP A 46 -7.75 3.37 4.69
N VAL A 47 -7.64 3.54 3.37
CA VAL A 47 -7.85 2.45 2.39
C VAL A 47 -6.81 1.34 2.58
N PHE A 48 -5.55 1.70 2.77
CA PHE A 48 -4.47 0.75 2.99
C PHE A 48 -4.72 -0.08 4.25
N ASN A 49 -4.97 0.58 5.39
CA ASN A 49 -5.09 -0.08 6.68
C ASN A 49 -6.34 -0.94 6.80
N PHE A 50 -7.47 -0.48 6.27
CA PHE A 50 -8.77 -1.10 6.53
C PHE A 50 -9.35 -1.90 5.37
N ARG A 51 -8.80 -1.76 4.15
CA ARG A 51 -9.33 -2.45 2.97
C ARG A 51 -8.29 -3.28 2.26
N LEU A 52 -7.12 -2.70 1.98
CA LEU A 52 -6.07 -3.42 1.26
C LEU A 52 -5.42 -4.47 2.17
N LYS A 53 -4.88 -4.05 3.31
CA LYS A 53 -4.13 -4.93 4.23
C LYS A 53 -4.96 -6.14 4.71
N PRO A 54 -6.24 -5.98 5.11
CA PRO A 54 -7.06 -7.13 5.53
C PRO A 54 -7.43 -8.09 4.38
N ALA A 55 -7.35 -7.64 3.12
CA ALA A 55 -7.62 -8.47 1.96
C ALA A 55 -6.42 -9.33 1.52
N LEU A 56 -5.22 -9.08 2.08
CA LEU A 56 -4.02 -9.85 1.75
C LEU A 56 -3.97 -11.14 2.55
N ASP A 57 -3.55 -12.21 1.89
CA ASP A 57 -3.12 -13.42 2.58
C ASP A 57 -1.81 -13.18 3.34
N LYS A 58 -1.47 -14.09 4.26
CA LYS A 58 -0.28 -13.95 5.14
C LYS A 58 1.04 -13.83 4.36
N ASP A 59 1.18 -14.52 3.24
CA ASP A 59 2.41 -14.48 2.44
C ASP A 59 2.54 -13.14 1.74
N SER A 60 1.45 -12.64 1.17
CA SER A 60 1.41 -11.34 0.50
C SER A 60 1.58 -10.14 1.45
N ASP A 61 0.93 -10.17 2.62
CA ASP A 61 1.15 -9.15 3.66
C ASP A 61 2.62 -9.13 4.10
N ARG A 62 3.20 -10.31 4.36
CA ARG A 62 4.62 -10.43 4.75
C ARG A 62 5.56 -9.91 3.66
N TRP A 63 5.33 -10.29 2.41
CA TRP A 63 6.15 -9.81 1.30
C TRP A 63 6.08 -8.28 1.18
N LEU A 64 4.88 -7.70 1.23
CA LEU A 64 4.70 -6.25 1.12
C LEU A 64 5.37 -5.49 2.27
N LEU A 65 5.25 -6.01 3.49
CA LEU A 65 5.95 -5.47 4.67
C LEU A 65 7.46 -5.52 4.51
N ILE A 66 8.00 -6.63 4.01
CA ILE A 66 9.44 -6.74 3.72
C ILE A 66 9.82 -5.67 2.72
N GLN A 67 9.12 -5.50 1.60
CA GLN A 67 9.46 -4.46 0.61
C GLN A 67 9.41 -3.05 1.18
N LYS A 68 8.36 -2.71 1.94
CA LYS A 68 8.23 -1.39 2.58
C LYS A 68 9.31 -1.13 3.64
N CYS A 69 9.72 -2.15 4.40
CA CYS A 69 10.70 -2.01 5.49
C CYS A 69 12.16 -2.26 5.07
N SER A 70 12.40 -3.00 3.99
CA SER A 70 13.75 -3.40 3.53
C SER A 70 14.53 -2.26 2.89
N LYS A 71 13.90 -1.11 2.63
CA LYS A 71 14.62 0.14 2.35
C LYS A 71 15.28 0.79 3.57
N GLY A 72 15.32 0.10 4.71
CA GLY A 72 16.26 0.31 5.82
C GLY A 72 16.57 1.77 6.16
N PHE A 73 15.97 2.31 7.21
CA PHE A 73 16.49 3.54 7.80
C PHE A 73 17.94 3.30 8.21
N THR A 74 18.88 4.00 7.57
CA THR A 74 20.27 4.05 8.03
C THR A 74 20.28 4.92 9.28
N VAL A 75 20.29 4.30 10.45
CA VAL A 75 20.60 5.02 11.69
C VAL A 75 22.09 5.34 11.62
N VAL A 76 22.44 6.54 11.18
CA VAL A 76 23.79 7.08 11.37
C VAL A 76 23.92 7.38 12.86
N SER A 77 24.41 6.40 13.62
CA SER A 77 24.88 6.66 14.97
C SER A 77 26.19 7.44 14.85
N THR A 78 26.11 8.76 14.94
CA THR A 78 27.30 9.60 15.16
C THR A 78 27.86 9.25 16.53
N ILE A 79 29.02 8.57 16.55
CA ILE A 79 29.86 8.37 17.74
C ILE A 79 30.86 9.53 17.78
#